data_AF-A0A661GV70-F1
#
_entry.id   AF-A0A661GV70-F1
#
_cell.length_a   1.000
_cell.length_b   1.000
_cell.length_c   1.000
_cell.angle_alpha   90.00
_cell.angle_beta   90.00
_cell.angle_gamma   90.00
#
_symmetry.space_group_name_H-M   'P 1'
#
loop_
_entity.id
_entity.type
_entity.pdbx_description
1 polymer ?
#
loop_
_entity_poly.entity_id
_entity_poly.type
_entity_poly.pdbx_seq_one_letter_code
_entity_poly.pdbx_strand_id
1 'polypeptide(L)'
;MILGDADILRAIAKEDITLDPEPNWDEQLQPASIDLRLGHSFKVYKLGVGYGRRVIDTRVPDPETGERLVLDDYMNDVELIEGERFILEPDAFALATTLERISLCPKLVGRVEGRSSWGRMGLMIHSTAGFIDPGFEGNITLELSNAGRFPIALYPGDRICQISLHTMSRPAQKPYGVKRNSKYQGQTGVTVSRIHEDLNDQEVQGTDGEAG
;
A
#
# COMPACT_ATOMS: atom_id res chain seq x y z
N MET A 1 -5.06 17.80 12.27
CA MET A 1 -6.39 18.33 11.87
C MET A 1 -6.76 17.65 10.56
N ILE A 2 -7.99 17.17 10.40
CA ILE A 2 -8.46 16.56 9.14
C ILE A 2 -8.81 17.69 8.15
N LEU A 3 -8.40 17.56 6.90
CA LEU A 3 -8.74 18.51 5.84
C LEU A 3 -10.14 18.21 5.32
N GLY A 4 -11.01 19.22 5.29
CA GLY A 4 -12.28 19.15 4.55
C GLY A 4 -12.05 19.35 3.05
N ASP A 5 -13.08 19.06 2.24
CA ASP A 5 -13.09 19.20 0.77
C ASP A 5 -12.44 20.50 0.24
N ALA A 6 -12.81 21.66 0.75
CA ALA A 6 -12.25 22.94 0.34
C ALA A 6 -10.75 23.08 0.66
N ASP A 7 -10.30 22.50 1.77
CA ASP A 7 -8.88 22.50 2.15
C ASP A 7 -8.09 21.44 1.40
N ILE A 8 -8.71 20.31 1.03
CA ILE A 8 -8.15 19.33 0.11
C ILE A 8 -7.86 19.99 -1.24
N LEU A 9 -8.84 20.67 -1.83
CA LEU A 9 -8.66 21.37 -3.11
C LEU A 9 -7.57 22.46 -3.03
N ARG A 10 -7.47 23.16 -1.90
CA ARG A 10 -6.37 24.11 -1.67
C ARG A 10 -5.01 23.43 -1.57
N ALA A 11 -4.93 22.25 -0.97
CA ALA A 11 -3.69 21.49 -0.87
C ALA A 11 -3.26 20.97 -2.25
N ILE A 12 -4.20 20.49 -3.07
CA ILE A 12 -3.96 20.11 -4.48
C ILE A 12 -3.44 21.30 -5.28
N ALA A 13 -4.10 22.46 -5.19
CA ALA A 13 -3.69 23.66 -5.92
C ALA A 13 -2.30 24.20 -5.51
N LYS A 14 -1.81 23.84 -4.32
CA LYS A 14 -0.47 24.17 -3.83
C LYS A 14 0.55 23.07 -4.09
N GLU A 15 0.15 21.96 -4.69
CA GLU A 15 0.97 20.75 -4.85
C GLU A 15 1.46 20.18 -3.51
N ASP A 16 0.75 20.47 -2.41
CA ASP A 16 1.01 19.85 -1.11
C ASP A 16 0.62 18.36 -1.14
N ILE A 17 -0.29 17.99 -2.03
CA ILE A 17 -0.60 16.63 -2.46
C ILE A 17 -0.77 16.62 -3.97
N THR A 18 -0.30 15.56 -4.64
CA THR A 18 -0.61 15.30 -6.05
C THR A 18 -1.21 13.90 -6.21
N LEU A 19 -2.05 13.72 -7.23
CA LEU A 19 -2.62 12.43 -7.63
C LEU A 19 -2.53 12.33 -9.16
N ASP A 20 -1.94 11.24 -9.65
CA ASP A 20 -1.80 10.95 -11.07
C ASP A 20 -2.29 9.52 -11.37
N PRO A 21 -3.31 9.32 -12.23
CA PRO A 21 -4.04 10.33 -13.01
C PRO A 21 -4.89 11.28 -12.16
N GLU A 22 -5.21 12.45 -12.71
CA GLU A 22 -6.07 13.44 -12.03
C GLU A 22 -7.45 12.82 -11.70
N PRO A 23 -7.93 12.97 -10.45
CA PRO A 23 -9.26 12.51 -10.06
C PRO A 23 -10.39 13.27 -10.77
N ASN A 24 -11.51 12.58 -10.99
CA ASN A 24 -12.77 13.27 -11.30
C ASN A 24 -13.32 13.90 -10.01
N TRP A 25 -13.13 15.21 -9.84
CA TRP A 25 -13.51 15.92 -8.61
C TRP A 25 -15.00 15.92 -8.32
N ASP A 26 -15.87 15.76 -9.32
CA ASP A 26 -17.32 15.65 -9.10
C ASP A 26 -17.73 14.30 -8.49
N GLU A 27 -16.90 13.26 -8.66
CA GLU A 27 -17.20 11.89 -8.21
C GLU A 27 -16.33 11.41 -7.05
N GLN A 28 -15.06 11.81 -7.04
CA GLN A 28 -14.04 11.33 -6.12
C GLN A 28 -13.83 12.24 -4.91
N LEU A 29 -14.13 13.54 -5.01
CA LEU A 29 -14.04 14.43 -3.85
C LEU A 29 -15.18 14.11 -2.87
N GLN A 30 -14.83 13.88 -1.62
CA GLN A 30 -15.78 13.67 -0.52
C GLN A 30 -15.61 14.79 0.51
N PRO A 31 -16.54 14.97 1.46
CA PRO A 31 -16.49 16.08 2.41
C PRO A 31 -15.18 16.22 3.21
N ALA A 32 -14.45 15.12 3.41
CA ALA A 32 -13.18 15.10 4.14
C ALA A 32 -12.19 14.00 3.63
N SER A 33 -12.36 13.56 2.39
CA SER A 33 -11.52 12.53 1.78
C SER A 33 -11.54 12.62 0.25
N ILE A 34 -10.66 11.85 -0.40
CA ILE A 34 -10.66 11.62 -1.84
C ILE A 34 -10.83 10.11 -2.05
N ASP A 35 -11.85 9.68 -2.78
CA ASP A 35 -11.97 8.29 -3.21
C ASP A 35 -10.82 7.98 -4.20
N LEU A 36 -10.13 6.86 -3.99
CA LEU A 36 -9.09 6.35 -4.88
C LEU A 36 -9.61 5.12 -5.63
N ARG A 37 -9.10 4.93 -6.85
CA ARG A 37 -9.55 3.88 -7.76
C ARG A 37 -8.63 2.67 -7.69
N LEU A 38 -9.18 1.50 -8.02
CA LEU A 38 -8.42 0.26 -8.12
C LEU A 38 -7.55 0.26 -9.39
N GLY A 39 -6.28 -0.10 -9.25
CA GLY A 39 -5.37 -0.30 -10.36
C GLY A 39 -5.60 -1.64 -11.09
N HIS A 40 -4.73 -1.93 -12.06
CA HIS A 40 -4.84 -3.12 -12.91
C HIS A 40 -4.02 -4.32 -12.39
N SER A 41 -3.08 -4.06 -11.49
CA SER A 41 -2.09 -5.01 -11.02
C SER A 41 -2.49 -5.62 -9.68
N PHE A 42 -2.36 -6.94 -9.58
CA PHE A 42 -2.60 -7.73 -8.38
C PHE A 42 -1.46 -8.73 -8.19
N LYS A 43 -1.23 -9.14 -6.93
CA LYS A 43 -0.40 -10.31 -6.60
C LYS A 43 -1.17 -11.26 -5.70
N VAL A 44 -1.14 -12.54 -6.03
CA VAL A 44 -1.78 -13.62 -5.25
C VAL A 44 -0.75 -14.67 -4.86
N TYR A 45 -0.90 -15.30 -3.70
CA TYR A 45 0.00 -16.39 -3.32
C TYR A 45 -0.11 -17.57 -4.29
N LYS A 46 1.05 -18.15 -4.65
CA LYS A 46 1.12 -19.34 -5.51
C LYS A 46 0.48 -20.54 -4.79
N LEU A 47 -0.54 -21.13 -5.41
CA LEU A 47 -1.14 -22.38 -4.93
C LEU A 47 -0.09 -23.49 -4.93
N GLY A 48 0.14 -24.13 -3.76
CA GLY A 48 1.07 -25.26 -3.62
C GLY A 48 2.55 -24.89 -3.47
N VAL A 49 2.94 -23.62 -3.50
CA VAL A 49 4.31 -23.20 -3.15
C VAL A 49 4.36 -23.03 -1.63
N GLY A 50 5.03 -23.97 -0.95
CA GLY A 50 4.97 -24.13 0.51
C GLY A 50 5.06 -25.58 0.99
N TYR A 51 5.08 -26.57 0.09
CA TYR A 51 5.33 -27.97 0.51
C TYR A 51 6.72 -28.18 1.14
N GLY A 52 7.68 -27.26 0.92
CA GLY A 52 8.98 -27.21 1.61
C GLY A 52 9.02 -26.25 2.81
N ARG A 53 8.52 -25.02 2.65
CA ARG A 53 8.48 -24.01 3.72
C ARG A 53 7.07 -23.86 4.30
N ARG A 54 6.90 -24.28 5.56
CA ARG A 54 5.61 -24.21 6.28
C ARG A 54 5.34 -22.84 6.95
N VAL A 55 6.36 -21.98 7.03
CA VAL A 55 6.34 -20.74 7.82
C VAL A 55 7.06 -19.63 7.05
N ILE A 56 6.50 -18.42 7.10
CA ILE A 56 7.20 -17.18 6.76
C ILE A 56 8.02 -16.76 7.98
N ASP A 57 9.31 -17.10 8.00
CA ASP A 57 10.25 -16.68 9.03
C ASP A 57 11.08 -15.50 8.51
N THR A 58 10.98 -14.35 9.16
CA THR A 58 11.69 -13.15 8.73
C THR A 58 13.12 -13.09 9.21
N ARG A 59 13.51 -13.92 10.19
CA ARG A 59 14.82 -13.90 10.85
C ARG A 59 15.74 -15.03 10.39
N VAL A 60 15.17 -16.19 10.09
CA VAL A 60 15.94 -17.38 9.73
C VAL A 60 16.01 -17.50 8.21
N PRO A 61 17.22 -17.46 7.60
CA PRO A 61 17.39 -17.75 6.18
C PRO A 61 17.04 -19.20 5.84
N ASP A 62 16.88 -19.50 4.54
CA ASP A 62 16.73 -20.88 4.11
C ASP A 62 17.91 -21.75 4.59
N PRO A 63 17.66 -22.91 5.21
CA PRO A 63 18.75 -23.83 5.53
C PRO A 63 19.45 -24.42 4.29
N GLU A 64 18.75 -24.57 3.17
CA GLU A 64 19.29 -25.16 1.94
C GLU A 64 19.96 -24.10 1.06
N THR A 65 19.35 -22.93 0.89
CA THR A 65 19.90 -21.87 0.02
C THR A 65 20.74 -20.83 0.76
N GLY A 66 20.58 -20.69 2.08
CA GLY A 66 21.18 -19.62 2.87
C GLY A 66 20.54 -18.24 2.64
N GLU A 67 19.55 -18.15 1.75
CA GLU A 67 18.92 -16.88 1.36
C GLU A 67 17.70 -16.56 2.24
N ARG A 68 17.51 -15.28 2.55
CA ARG A 68 16.31 -14.81 3.24
C ARG A 68 15.10 -14.90 2.31
N LEU A 69 13.92 -15.09 2.89
CA LEU A 69 12.66 -15.15 2.16
C LEU A 69 12.37 -13.82 1.43
N VAL A 70 12.30 -13.88 0.10
CA VAL A 70 11.74 -12.84 -0.75
C VAL A 70 10.31 -13.26 -1.13
N LEU A 71 9.30 -12.53 -0.65
CA LEU A 71 7.89 -12.92 -0.86
C LEU A 71 7.47 -12.94 -2.33
N ASP A 72 8.17 -12.18 -3.19
CA ASP A 72 7.86 -12.12 -4.62
C ASP A 72 7.93 -13.51 -5.28
N ASP A 73 8.89 -14.34 -4.84
CA ASP A 73 9.06 -15.71 -5.34
C ASP A 73 7.85 -16.62 -5.03
N TYR A 74 7.00 -16.21 -4.08
CA TYR A 74 5.85 -16.96 -3.60
C TYR A 74 4.52 -16.39 -4.09
N MET A 75 4.56 -15.35 -4.93
CA MET A 75 3.37 -14.70 -5.46
C MET A 75 3.35 -14.72 -6.99
N ASN A 76 2.16 -14.84 -7.57
CA ASN A 76 1.93 -14.67 -9.00
C ASN A 76 1.41 -13.26 -9.25
N ASP A 77 1.95 -12.62 -10.27
CA ASP A 77 1.40 -11.41 -10.86
C ASP A 77 0.11 -11.72 -11.62
N VAL A 78 -0.88 -10.85 -11.44
CA VAL A 78 -2.13 -10.85 -12.19
C VAL A 78 -2.35 -9.42 -12.68
N GLU A 79 -2.23 -9.22 -13.98
CA GLU A 79 -2.50 -7.95 -14.65
C GLU A 79 -3.82 -8.05 -15.40
N LEU A 80 -4.75 -7.13 -15.12
CA LEU A 80 -6.04 -7.08 -15.78
C LEU A 80 -6.06 -6.07 -16.93
N ILE A 81 -6.57 -6.48 -18.08
CA ILE A 81 -6.88 -5.55 -19.17
C ILE A 81 -8.26 -4.90 -18.98
N GLU A 82 -8.56 -3.88 -19.79
CA GLU A 82 -9.84 -3.17 -19.72
C GLU A 82 -11.03 -4.12 -19.90
N GLY A 83 -12.02 -4.01 -19.01
CA GLY A 83 -13.22 -4.85 -19.00
C GLY A 83 -13.08 -6.19 -18.26
N GLU A 84 -11.85 -6.58 -17.88
CA GLU A 84 -11.65 -7.74 -17.01
C GLU A 84 -11.96 -7.43 -15.55
N ARG A 85 -12.11 -8.50 -14.77
CA ARG A 85 -12.40 -8.44 -13.33
C ARG A 85 -11.54 -9.42 -12.56
N PHE A 86 -11.11 -9.00 -11.38
CA PHE A 86 -10.52 -9.89 -10.39
C PHE A 86 -11.64 -10.44 -9.51
N ILE A 87 -11.68 -11.77 -9.30
CA ILE A 87 -12.62 -12.38 -8.35
C ILE A 87 -11.86 -12.66 -7.06
N LEU A 88 -12.23 -11.95 -6.00
CA LEU A 88 -11.71 -12.21 -4.67
C LEU A 88 -12.65 -13.19 -3.94
N GLU A 89 -12.23 -14.45 -3.89
CA GLU A 89 -12.95 -15.52 -3.20
C GLU A 89 -13.10 -15.26 -1.69
N PRO A 90 -14.12 -15.83 -1.03
CA PRO A 90 -14.21 -15.80 0.43
C PRO A 90 -12.93 -16.32 1.11
N ASP A 91 -12.53 -15.69 2.20
CA ASP A 91 -11.31 -15.97 2.98
C ASP A 91 -9.99 -15.84 2.20
N ALA A 92 -10.03 -15.29 0.98
CA ALA A 92 -8.84 -15.05 0.17
C ALA A 92 -8.18 -13.71 0.51
N PHE A 93 -6.86 -13.67 0.28
CA PHE A 93 -6.01 -12.49 0.38
C PHE A 93 -5.35 -12.21 -0.97
N ALA A 94 -5.35 -10.96 -1.39
CA ALA A 94 -4.60 -10.49 -2.55
C ALA A 94 -3.96 -9.13 -2.26
N LEU A 95 -2.77 -8.91 -2.80
CA LEU A 95 -2.25 -7.54 -2.90
C LEU A 95 -2.79 -6.91 -4.18
N ALA A 96 -3.22 -5.66 -4.08
CA ALA A 96 -3.60 -4.83 -5.21
C ALA A 96 -2.93 -3.45 -5.06
N THR A 97 -3.25 -2.53 -5.96
CA THR A 97 -2.72 -1.17 -5.89
C THR A 97 -3.78 -0.15 -6.25
N THR A 98 -3.60 1.10 -5.82
CA THR A 98 -4.41 2.22 -6.33
C THR A 98 -4.01 2.55 -7.77
N LEU A 99 -4.98 2.99 -8.56
CA LEU A 99 -4.72 3.55 -9.88
C LEU A 99 -3.92 4.85 -9.75
N GLU A 100 -4.33 5.71 -8.81
CA GLU A 100 -3.61 6.94 -8.52
C GLU A 100 -2.26 6.65 -7.85
N ARG A 101 -1.20 7.22 -8.43
CA ARG A 101 0.06 7.51 -7.76
C ARG A 101 -0.11 8.80 -7.00
N ILE A 102 0.25 8.81 -5.72
CA ILE A 102 0.15 9.99 -4.86
C ILE A 102 1.52 10.51 -4.48
N SER A 103 1.63 11.82 -4.23
CA SER A 103 2.76 12.44 -3.53
C SER A 103 2.25 13.29 -2.38
N LEU A 104 2.87 13.22 -1.21
CA LEU A 104 2.53 14.05 -0.05
C LEU A 104 3.70 14.93 0.36
N CYS A 105 3.44 16.22 0.60
CA CYS A 105 4.45 17.09 1.15
C CYS A 105 4.77 16.72 2.63
N PRO A 106 5.92 17.16 3.18
CA PRO A 106 6.32 16.81 4.54
C PRO A 106 5.41 17.33 5.67
N LYS A 107 4.33 18.06 5.37
CA LYS A 107 3.41 18.66 6.33
C LYS A 107 2.09 17.89 6.47
N LEU A 108 1.87 16.91 5.60
CA LEU A 108 0.63 16.15 5.53
C LEU A 108 0.88 14.66 5.79
N VAL A 109 -0.08 14.04 6.46
CA VAL A 109 -0.19 12.59 6.60
C VAL A 109 -1.46 12.16 5.87
N GLY A 110 -1.38 11.05 5.14
CA GLY A 110 -2.54 10.40 4.55
C GLY A 110 -3.04 9.25 5.42
N ARG A 111 -4.34 9.02 5.41
CA ARG A 111 -5.00 7.86 6.01
C ARG A 111 -5.92 7.22 4.99
N VAL A 112 -5.51 6.05 4.51
CA VAL A 112 -6.30 5.20 3.60
C VAL A 112 -7.30 4.44 4.44
N GLU A 113 -8.55 4.48 4.04
CA GLU A 113 -9.66 3.81 4.72
C GLU A 113 -10.55 3.11 3.67
N GLY A 114 -11.29 2.09 4.10
CA GLY A 114 -12.30 1.45 3.28
C GLY A 114 -13.47 2.39 2.97
N ARG A 115 -14.16 2.16 1.85
CA ARG A 115 -15.47 2.75 1.61
C ARG A 115 -16.53 1.88 2.29
N SER A 116 -17.53 2.52 2.91
CA SER A 116 -18.55 1.78 3.68
C SER A 116 -19.29 0.74 2.83
N SER A 117 -19.53 1.04 1.55
CA SER A 117 -20.18 0.12 0.61
C SER A 117 -19.41 -1.20 0.45
N TRP A 118 -18.08 -1.14 0.32
CA TRP A 118 -17.22 -2.32 0.26
C TRP A 118 -17.18 -3.06 1.60
N GLY A 119 -17.03 -2.32 2.70
CA GLY A 119 -17.00 -2.89 4.05
C GLY A 119 -18.28 -3.66 4.40
N ARG A 120 -19.45 -3.20 3.94
CA ARG A 120 -20.74 -3.89 4.13
C ARG A 120 -20.85 -5.22 3.37
N MET A 121 -19.99 -5.45 2.37
CA MET A 121 -19.88 -6.74 1.68
C MET A 121 -18.80 -7.64 2.27
N GLY A 122 -18.08 -7.17 3.30
CA GLY A 122 -16.98 -7.92 3.93
C GLY A 122 -15.61 -7.68 3.28
N LEU A 123 -15.48 -6.72 2.37
CA LEU A 123 -14.19 -6.37 1.77
C LEU A 123 -13.39 -5.46 2.70
N MET A 124 -12.19 -5.91 3.08
CA MET A 124 -11.17 -5.12 3.77
C MET A 124 -10.12 -4.67 2.74
N ILE A 125 -9.73 -3.39 2.77
CA ILE A 125 -8.79 -2.81 1.78
C ILE A 125 -7.35 -2.69 2.28
N HIS A 126 -7.19 -2.74 3.60
CA HIS A 126 -5.92 -2.87 4.29
C HIS A 126 -6.19 -3.68 5.56
N SER A 127 -5.21 -4.46 6.02
CA SER A 127 -5.31 -5.17 7.29
C SER A 127 -4.74 -4.33 8.44
N THR A 128 -3.66 -3.59 8.22
CA THR A 128 -2.97 -2.88 9.32
C THR A 128 -2.32 -1.54 8.96
N ALA A 129 -1.99 -1.31 7.68
CA ALA A 129 -1.11 -0.21 7.28
C ALA A 129 -1.81 0.88 6.44
N GLY A 130 -2.89 1.47 6.97
CA GLY A 130 -3.59 2.60 6.31
C GLY A 130 -2.86 3.95 6.41
N PHE A 131 -1.66 4.03 7.00
CA PHE A 131 -0.95 5.28 7.26
C PHE A 131 0.02 5.61 6.12
N ILE A 132 -0.17 6.75 5.46
CA ILE A 132 0.71 7.25 4.41
C ILE A 132 1.59 8.35 4.99
N ASP A 133 2.90 8.08 5.03
CA ASP A 133 3.87 8.96 5.66
C ASP A 133 4.05 10.30 4.93
N PRO A 134 4.41 11.38 5.67
CA PRO A 134 4.78 12.65 5.06
C PRO A 134 6.01 12.50 4.17
N GLY A 135 5.94 12.98 2.93
CA GLY A 135 6.99 12.81 1.93
C GLY A 135 6.87 11.55 1.06
N PHE A 136 5.90 10.68 1.34
CA PHE A 136 5.66 9.50 0.51
C PHE A 136 5.32 9.89 -0.93
N GLU A 137 5.86 9.15 -1.88
CA GLU A 137 5.46 9.19 -3.29
C GLU A 137 5.30 7.76 -3.82
N GLY A 138 4.21 7.45 -4.50
CA GLY A 138 3.97 6.11 -5.05
C GLY A 138 2.50 5.75 -5.22
N ASN A 139 2.21 4.63 -5.87
CA ASN A 139 0.90 3.98 -5.76
C ASN A 139 0.77 3.39 -4.35
N ILE A 140 -0.45 3.32 -3.83
CA ILE A 140 -0.71 2.72 -2.52
C ILE A 140 -1.00 1.24 -2.73
N THR A 141 -0.21 0.36 -2.11
CA THR A 141 -0.51 -1.08 -2.08
C THR A 141 -1.68 -1.34 -1.14
N LEU A 142 -2.65 -2.11 -1.62
CA LEU A 142 -3.86 -2.50 -0.91
C LEU A 142 -3.76 -3.97 -0.50
N GLU A 143 -4.12 -4.28 0.74
CA GLU A 143 -4.14 -5.64 1.28
C GLU A 143 -5.60 -6.12 1.27
N LEU A 144 -6.06 -6.58 0.11
CA LEU A 144 -7.45 -6.93 -0.10
C LEU A 144 -7.76 -8.28 0.56
N SER A 145 -8.79 -8.30 1.39
CA SER A 145 -9.28 -9.53 2.03
C SER A 145 -10.79 -9.58 2.03
N ASN A 146 -11.35 -10.73 1.66
CA ASN A 146 -12.78 -10.95 1.66
C ASN A 146 -13.19 -11.75 2.90
N ALA A 147 -13.70 -11.06 3.92
CA ALA A 147 -14.30 -11.66 5.11
C ALA A 147 -15.81 -11.94 4.93
N GLY A 148 -16.35 -11.70 3.73
CA GLY A 148 -17.72 -12.03 3.35
C GLY A 148 -17.88 -13.50 3.00
N ARG A 149 -19.12 -13.88 2.62
CA ARG A 149 -19.46 -15.26 2.25
C ARG A 149 -19.62 -15.49 0.75
N PHE A 150 -19.52 -14.43 -0.04
CA PHE A 150 -19.67 -14.47 -1.49
C PHE A 150 -18.40 -13.96 -2.17
N PRO A 151 -18.02 -14.51 -3.33
CA PRO A 151 -16.95 -13.94 -4.13
C PRO A 151 -17.27 -12.50 -4.51
N ILE A 152 -16.27 -11.62 -4.46
CA ILE A 152 -16.41 -10.21 -4.83
C ILE A 152 -15.71 -9.97 -6.16
N ALA A 153 -16.45 -9.48 -7.15
CA ALA A 153 -15.88 -9.02 -8.39
C ALA A 153 -15.34 -7.59 -8.23
N LEU A 154 -14.08 -7.39 -8.59
CA LEU A 154 -13.36 -6.13 -8.52
C LEU A 154 -12.92 -5.72 -9.92
N TYR A 155 -13.29 -4.51 -10.34
CA TYR A 155 -12.95 -3.99 -11.65
C TYR A 155 -11.91 -2.86 -11.50
N PRO A 156 -10.83 -2.85 -12.30
CA PRO A 156 -9.95 -1.70 -12.39
C PRO A 156 -10.73 -0.43 -12.69
N GLY A 157 -10.38 0.68 -12.03
CA GLY A 157 -11.11 1.95 -12.11
C GLY A 157 -12.23 2.12 -11.07
N ASP A 158 -12.69 1.05 -10.41
CA ASP A 158 -13.67 1.17 -9.33
C ASP A 158 -13.10 1.99 -8.16
N ARG A 159 -13.90 2.89 -7.58
CA ARG A 159 -13.54 3.59 -6.34
C ARG A 159 -13.45 2.57 -5.20
N ILE A 160 -12.24 2.16 -4.82
CA ILE A 160 -11.98 1.02 -3.95
C ILE A 160 -11.77 1.43 -2.49
N CYS A 161 -11.06 2.53 -2.27
CA CYS A 161 -10.76 3.07 -0.95
C CYS A 161 -10.88 4.59 -0.99
N GLN A 162 -10.60 5.23 0.14
CA GLN A 162 -10.57 6.69 0.25
C GLN A 162 -9.38 7.12 1.09
N ILE A 163 -8.79 8.28 0.78
CA ILE A 163 -7.72 8.88 1.56
C ILE A 163 -8.22 10.15 2.26
N SER A 164 -8.07 10.20 3.58
CA SER A 164 -8.23 11.43 4.37
C SER A 164 -6.87 12.04 4.66
N LEU A 165 -6.79 13.37 4.65
CA LEU A 165 -5.53 14.10 4.86
C LEU A 165 -5.52 14.77 6.21
N HIS A 166 -4.36 14.74 6.86
CA HIS A 166 -4.16 15.28 8.19
C HIS A 166 -2.97 16.24 8.21
N THR A 167 -3.20 17.48 8.65
CA THR A 167 -2.11 18.42 8.92
C THR A 167 -1.31 17.99 10.14
N MET A 168 0.01 17.92 9.98
CA MET A 168 0.95 17.71 11.08
C MET A 168 1.12 18.97 11.92
N SER A 169 1.42 18.82 13.22
CA SER A 169 1.71 19.97 14.10
C SER A 169 2.97 20.73 13.67
N ARG A 170 3.93 20.03 13.06
CA ARG A 170 5.13 20.56 12.40
C ARG A 170 5.50 19.64 11.22
N PRO A 171 6.19 20.16 10.19
CA PRO A 171 6.71 19.32 9.12
C PRO A 171 7.61 18.19 9.67
N ALA A 172 7.60 17.04 9.02
CA ALA A 172 8.48 15.93 9.35
C ALA A 172 9.96 16.35 9.18
N GLN A 173 10.78 16.10 10.20
CA GLN A 173 12.23 16.40 10.14
C GLN A 173 12.96 15.41 9.21
N LYS A 174 12.51 14.16 9.18
CA LYS A 174 12.98 13.09 8.31
C LYS A 174 11.77 12.48 7.61
N PRO A 175 11.24 13.13 6.55
CA PRO A 175 10.12 12.60 5.79
C PRO A 175 10.47 11.25 5.15
N TYR A 176 9.44 10.53 4.71
CA TYR A 176 9.60 9.28 3.97
C TYR A 176 10.42 9.51 2.70
N GLY A 177 11.26 8.54 2.36
CA GLY A 177 12.13 8.61 1.19
C GLY A 177 13.51 8.04 1.41
N VAL A 178 14.36 8.16 0.39
CA VAL A 178 15.71 7.55 0.35
C VAL A 178 16.57 7.99 1.55
N LYS A 179 16.52 9.27 1.94
CA LYS A 179 17.29 9.81 3.07
C LYS A 179 16.93 9.18 4.43
N ARG A 180 15.75 8.57 4.53
CA ARG A 180 15.24 7.91 5.75
C ARG A 180 15.36 6.38 5.67
N ASN A 181 16.06 5.86 4.66
CA ASN A 181 16.11 4.43 4.32
C ASN A 181 14.70 3.83 4.16
N SER A 182 13.79 4.58 3.54
CA SER A 182 12.42 4.13 3.32
C SER A 182 12.34 3.09 2.21
N LYS A 183 11.70 1.95 2.50
CA LYS A 183 11.66 0.77 1.62
C LYS A 183 10.83 0.94 0.35
N TYR A 184 9.79 1.76 0.39
CA TYR A 184 8.73 1.76 -0.63
C TYR A 184 8.60 3.11 -1.37
N GLN A 185 9.61 3.98 -1.28
CA GLN A 185 9.56 5.28 -1.96
C GLN A 185 9.55 5.08 -3.48
N GLY A 186 8.61 5.75 -4.13
CA GLY A 186 8.47 5.77 -5.57
C GLY A 186 7.81 4.53 -6.16
N GLN A 187 7.26 3.63 -5.33
CA GLN A 187 6.72 2.36 -5.81
C GLN A 187 5.62 2.53 -6.87
N THR A 188 5.62 1.61 -7.83
CA THR A 188 4.65 1.54 -8.93
C THR A 188 4.00 0.16 -8.93
N GLY A 189 2.70 0.09 -9.20
CA GLY A 189 2.01 -1.20 -9.21
C GLY A 189 1.91 -1.82 -7.82
N VAL A 190 1.99 -3.15 -7.75
CA VAL A 190 1.99 -3.91 -6.50
C VAL A 190 3.42 -4.23 -6.08
N THR A 191 3.83 -3.76 -4.90
CA THR A 191 5.13 -4.10 -4.32
C THR A 191 4.92 -5.02 -3.12
N VAL A 192 5.64 -6.15 -3.08
CA VAL A 192 5.57 -7.11 -1.97
C VAL A 192 6.36 -6.61 -0.75
N SER A 193 6.17 -7.27 0.40
CA SER A 193 6.89 -6.93 1.62
C SER A 193 8.41 -7.02 1.45
N ARG A 194 9.10 -5.95 1.87
CA ARG A 194 10.56 -5.86 2.00
C ARG A 194 11.01 -5.97 3.46
N ILE A 195 10.28 -6.73 4.28
CA ILE A 195 10.60 -6.90 5.70
C ILE A 195 12.00 -7.50 5.95
N HIS A 196 12.55 -8.26 4.99
CA HIS A 196 13.90 -8.80 5.06
C HIS A 196 15.00 -7.72 5.09
N GLU A 197 14.71 -6.49 4.63
CA GLU A 197 15.64 -5.37 4.67
C GLU A 197 15.87 -4.82 6.09
N ASP A 198 14.94 -5.04 7.03
CA ASP A 198 15.07 -4.55 8.42
C ASP A 198 16.28 -5.16 9.15
N LEU A 199 16.72 -6.35 8.73
CA LEU A 199 17.80 -7.08 9.38
C LEU A 199 19.18 -6.71 8.84
N ASN A 200 19.26 -6.23 7.60
CA ASN A 200 20.53 -5.71 7.05
C ASN A 200 20.99 -4.48 7.84
N ASP A 201 20.06 -3.67 8.33
CA ASP A 201 20.35 -2.50 9.16
C ASP A 201 20.90 -2.88 10.56
N GLN A 202 20.64 -4.11 11.05
CA GLN A 202 21.13 -4.58 12.35
C GLN A 202 22.53 -5.21 12.28
N GLU A 203 22.88 -5.90 11.19
CA GLU A 203 24.21 -6.49 11.01
C GLU A 203 25.29 -5.41 10.82
N VAL A 204 24.97 -4.28 10.16
CA VAL A 204 25.89 -3.15 9.99
C VAL A 204 26.14 -2.40 11.30
N GLN A 205 25.16 -2.34 12.22
CA GLN A 205 25.36 -1.73 13.54
C GLN A 205 26.17 -2.61 14.51
N GLY A 206 26.35 -3.90 14.21
CA GLY A 206 27.09 -4.85 15.03
C GLY A 206 28.62 -4.84 14.83
N THR A 207 29.14 -4.20 13.78
CA THR A 207 30.56 -4.22 13.44
C THR A 207 31.36 -2.99 13.85
N ASP A 208 30.70 -1.91 14.30
CA ASP A 208 31.37 -0.64 14.69
C ASP A 208 31.69 -0.55 16.20
N GLY A 209 31.59 -1.67 16.93
CA GLY A 209 31.70 -1.71 18.39
C GLY A 209 32.94 -2.38 18.98
N GLU A 210 33.85 -2.96 18.18
CA GLU A 210 35.05 -3.64 18.70
C GLU A 210 36.32 -3.17 18.00
N ALA A 211 36.75 -1.94 18.33
CA ALA A 211 38.13 -1.52 18.21
C ALA A 211 38.44 -0.54 19.35
N GLY A 212 38.66 -1.10 20.54
CA GLY A 212 39.18 -0.43 21.74
C GLY A 212 40.35 -1.22 22.29
#